data_AF-A0A7C3WIB2-F1
#
_entry.id   AF-A0A7C3WIB2-F1
#
_cell.length_a   1.000
_cell.length_b   1.000
_cell.length_c   1.000
_cell.angle_alpha   90.00
_cell.angle_beta   90.00
_cell.angle_gamma   90.00
#
_symmetry.space_group_name_H-M   'P 1'
#
loop_
_entity.id
_entity.type
_entity.pdbx_description
1 polymer ?
#
loop_
_entity_poly.entity_id
_entity_poly.type
_entity_poly.pdbx_seq_one_letter_code
_entity_poly.pdbx_strand_id
1 'polypeptide(L)'
;MESWLLPPAAPHLDVPRAHLRIMARTVPLADQPRWHALHVEFALFRPRTGEKPRSLAELIELTSRAMHEQELFSPADWDFIEWLAETYRESPLPEPPLRLQGIELLRWLARWGNPPRIEWHGQPENVLFQGQLAEFSPHLQDGTGDLMFLHQLKLPDGQERPLQEVRFFAGRPPLVGVNHAIYLLRNPPSASLLGSLLEQPAIPVKKLSPRLLTHLRKVGSRNGEQ
;
A
#
# COMPACT_ATOMS: atom_id res chain seq x y z
N MET A 1 15.06 9.81 63.52
CA MET A 1 14.03 10.87 63.41
C MET A 1 13.57 10.87 61.96
N GLU A 2 12.50 10.12 61.74
CA GLU A 2 11.49 10.17 60.66
C GLU A 2 11.93 10.52 59.22
N SER A 3 12.28 9.49 58.44
CA SER A 3 12.14 9.50 56.97
C SER A 3 10.79 8.90 56.59
N TRP A 4 9.69 9.61 56.88
CA TRP A 4 8.35 9.17 56.54
C TRP A 4 7.81 9.96 55.33
N LEU A 5 7.47 9.18 54.29
CA LEU A 5 6.36 9.37 53.35
C LEU A 5 6.37 10.60 52.43
N LEU A 6 7.12 10.51 51.34
CA LEU A 6 6.51 10.82 50.05
C LEU A 6 6.10 9.48 49.42
N PRO A 7 4.86 9.28 48.95
CA PRO A 7 4.58 8.14 48.10
C PRO A 7 5.54 8.21 46.90
N PRO A 8 6.06 7.07 46.40
CA PRO A 8 6.79 7.09 45.13
C PRO A 8 5.89 7.79 44.10
N ALA A 9 6.46 8.75 43.37
CA ALA A 9 5.73 9.49 42.33
C ALA A 9 4.93 8.48 41.50
N ALA A 10 3.61 8.68 41.41
CA ALA A 10 2.76 7.79 40.64
C ALA A 10 3.39 7.60 39.26
N PRO A 11 3.53 6.36 38.75
CA PRO A 11 4.05 6.15 37.41
C PRO A 11 3.18 6.99 36.47
N HIS A 12 3.84 7.91 35.75
CA HIS A 12 3.24 8.95 34.94
C HIS A 12 1.92 8.50 34.30
N LEU A 13 0.82 9.17 34.67
CA LEU A 13 -0.51 9.02 34.07
C LEU A 13 -0.56 9.42 32.57
N ASP A 14 0.58 9.87 32.02
CA ASP A 14 0.76 10.46 30.69
C ASP A 14 0.98 9.45 29.55
N VAL A 15 0.90 8.14 29.82
CA VAL A 15 1.01 7.14 28.74
C VAL A 15 -0.37 6.95 28.09
N PRO A 16 -0.48 7.03 26.75
CA PRO A 16 -1.73 6.74 26.04
C PRO A 16 -2.32 5.42 26.51
N ARG A 17 -3.57 5.48 26.97
CA ARG A 17 -4.30 4.33 27.49
C ARG A 17 -4.99 3.54 26.41
N ALA A 18 -5.03 4.02 25.18
CA ALA A 18 -5.56 3.30 24.04
C ALA A 18 -4.60 3.44 22.86
N HIS A 19 -4.48 2.38 22.08
CA HIS A 19 -3.66 2.36 20.88
C HIS A 19 -4.41 1.72 19.73
N LEU A 20 -4.32 2.33 18.56
CA LEU A 20 -4.94 1.83 17.35
C LEU A 20 -3.87 1.19 16.46
N ARG A 21 -4.11 -0.02 15.97
CA ARG A 21 -3.30 -0.65 14.93
C ARG A 21 -4.09 -0.71 13.64
N ILE A 22 -3.43 -0.37 12.55
CA ILE A 22 -4.00 -0.38 11.20
C ILE A 22 -3.17 -1.34 10.40
N MET A 23 -3.75 -2.48 10.03
CA MET A 23 -3.02 -3.55 9.35
C MET A 23 -3.57 -3.69 7.93
N ALA A 24 -2.68 -3.91 6.98
CA ALA A 24 -3.03 -4.07 5.59
C ALA A 24 -2.49 -5.36 5.00
N ARG A 25 -3.22 -5.92 4.03
CA ARG A 25 -2.77 -7.03 3.19
C ARG A 25 -3.26 -6.86 1.76
N THR A 26 -2.45 -7.30 0.81
CA THR A 26 -2.86 -7.36 -0.59
C THR A 26 -3.78 -8.57 -0.82
N VAL A 27 -4.96 -8.35 -1.39
CA VAL A 27 -5.91 -9.42 -1.70
C VAL A 27 -6.24 -9.38 -3.20
N PRO A 28 -6.12 -10.50 -3.94
CA PRO A 28 -6.50 -10.55 -5.34
C PRO A 28 -8.01 -10.31 -5.52
N LEU A 29 -8.40 -9.67 -6.61
CA LEU A 29 -9.81 -9.51 -6.97
C LEU A 29 -10.37 -10.83 -7.51
N ALA A 30 -11.61 -11.16 -7.15
CA ALA A 30 -12.26 -12.42 -7.52
C ALA A 30 -12.33 -12.61 -9.05
N ASP A 31 -12.73 -11.57 -9.77
CA ASP A 31 -12.88 -11.62 -11.24
C ASP A 31 -11.56 -11.42 -11.99
N GLN A 32 -10.53 -10.92 -11.30
CA GLN A 32 -9.27 -10.48 -11.90
C GLN A 32 -8.11 -10.77 -10.94
N PRO A 33 -7.66 -12.03 -10.81
CA PRO A 33 -6.73 -12.44 -9.75
C PRO A 33 -5.31 -11.85 -9.88
N ARG A 34 -4.99 -11.23 -11.01
CA ARG A 34 -3.73 -10.50 -11.22
C ARG A 34 -3.77 -9.06 -10.69
N TRP A 35 -4.97 -8.56 -10.42
CA TRP A 35 -5.22 -7.26 -9.82
C TRP A 35 -5.61 -7.43 -8.36
N HIS A 36 -5.17 -6.49 -7.53
CA HIS A 36 -5.31 -6.57 -6.08
C HIS A 36 -6.05 -5.35 -5.54
N ALA A 37 -6.72 -5.53 -4.41
CA ALA A 37 -7.10 -4.45 -3.51
C ALA A 37 -6.20 -4.48 -2.26
N LEU A 38 -6.08 -3.34 -1.59
CA LEU A 38 -5.50 -3.29 -0.25
C LEU A 38 -6.63 -3.49 0.76
N HIS A 39 -6.64 -4.63 1.44
CA HIS A 39 -7.58 -4.89 2.52
C HIS A 39 -6.99 -4.31 3.81
N VAL A 40 -7.73 -3.43 4.47
CA VAL A 40 -7.36 -2.80 5.75
C VAL A 40 -8.23 -3.33 6.90
N GLU A 41 -7.58 -3.65 8.01
CA GLU A 41 -8.19 -4.12 9.25
C GLU A 41 -7.71 -3.25 10.42
N PHE A 42 -8.57 -3.06 11.41
CA PHE A 42 -8.27 -2.26 12.59
C PHE A 42 -8.29 -3.11 13.85
N ALA A 43 -7.33 -2.87 14.73
CA ALA A 43 -7.32 -3.44 16.07
C ALA A 43 -7.10 -2.35 17.12
N LEU A 44 -8.00 -2.30 18.10
CA LEU A 44 -7.96 -1.31 19.17
C LEU A 44 -7.52 -2.00 20.45
N PHE A 45 -6.38 -1.57 21.00
CA PHE A 45 -5.92 -1.96 22.32
C PHE A 45 -6.50 -1.04 23.39
N ARG A 46 -7.03 -1.63 24.46
CA ARG A 46 -7.35 -0.94 25.72
C ARG A 46 -6.91 -1.79 26.92
N PRO A 47 -6.38 -1.21 28.01
CA PRO A 47 -5.82 -1.92 29.17
C PRO A 47 -6.74 -2.98 29.77
N ARG A 48 -8.05 -2.71 29.81
CA ARG A 48 -9.03 -3.61 30.43
C ARG A 48 -9.44 -4.76 29.52
N THR A 49 -9.43 -4.56 28.20
CA THR A 49 -10.01 -5.51 27.24
C THR A 49 -8.98 -6.17 26.34
N GLY A 50 -7.72 -5.73 26.41
CA GLY A 50 -6.69 -6.08 25.46
C GLY A 50 -6.95 -5.51 24.08
N GLU A 51 -6.26 -6.06 23.09
CA GLU A 51 -6.42 -5.78 21.67
C GLU A 51 -7.65 -6.49 21.11
N LYS A 52 -8.55 -5.75 20.47
CA LYS A 52 -9.76 -6.29 19.84
C LYS A 52 -9.94 -5.71 18.44
N PRO A 53 -10.42 -6.51 17.46
CA PRO A 53 -10.75 -5.99 16.14
C PRO A 53 -11.85 -4.93 16.24
N ARG A 54 -11.80 -3.95 15.34
CA ARG A 54 -12.81 -2.89 15.19
C ARG A 54 -13.18 -2.70 13.74
N SER A 55 -14.45 -2.40 13.52
CA SER A 55 -14.96 -1.94 12.24
C SER A 55 -14.71 -0.45 12.04
N LEU A 56 -14.77 0.01 10.79
CA LEU A 56 -14.69 1.43 10.45
C LEU A 56 -15.78 2.25 11.15
N ALA A 57 -17.02 1.72 11.21
CA ALA A 57 -18.14 2.37 11.86
C ALA A 57 -17.86 2.62 13.36
N GLU A 58 -17.40 1.59 14.08
CA GLU A 58 -17.06 1.70 15.50
C GLU A 58 -15.94 2.72 15.77
N LEU A 59 -14.96 2.84 14.86
CA LEU A 59 -13.89 3.84 15.00
C LEU A 59 -14.43 5.26 14.80
N ILE A 60 -15.25 5.48 13.78
CA ILE A 60 -15.86 6.80 13.50
C ILE A 60 -16.75 7.22 14.68
N GLU A 61 -17.52 6.29 15.26
CA GLU A 61 -18.36 6.56 16.42
C GLU A 61 -17.58 7.06 17.65
N LEU A 62 -16.28 6.76 17.78
CA LEU A 62 -15.46 7.31 18.88
C LEU A 62 -15.42 8.84 18.85
N THR A 63 -15.48 9.46 17.67
CA THR A 63 -15.49 10.92 17.52
C THR A 63 -16.79 11.56 18.01
N SER A 64 -17.90 10.80 18.13
CA SER A 64 -19.16 11.31 18.68
C SER A 64 -19.11 11.58 20.19
N ARG A 65 -18.13 11.00 20.90
CA ARG A 65 -17.90 11.14 22.36
C ARG A 65 -16.53 11.81 22.65
N ALA A 66 -16.11 12.68 21.74
CA ALA A 66 -14.71 13.11 21.51
C ALA A 66 -13.90 13.45 22.77
N MET A 67 -14.43 14.24 23.72
CA MET A 67 -13.59 14.80 24.78
C MET A 67 -12.97 13.75 25.71
N HIS A 68 -13.75 12.75 26.15
CA HIS A 68 -13.23 11.71 27.05
C HIS A 68 -12.45 10.61 26.32
N GLU A 69 -12.76 10.37 25.05
CA GLU A 69 -12.05 9.36 24.26
C GLU A 69 -10.70 9.90 23.80
N GLN A 70 -10.62 11.16 23.33
CA GLN A 70 -9.40 11.79 22.83
C GLN A 70 -8.24 11.72 23.83
N GLU A 71 -8.51 11.98 25.12
CA GLU A 71 -7.51 11.93 26.19
C GLU A 71 -6.89 10.53 26.39
N LEU A 72 -7.55 9.47 25.90
CA LEU A 72 -7.04 8.10 26.01
C LEU A 72 -6.04 7.75 24.91
N PHE A 73 -6.06 8.44 23.78
CA PHE A 73 -5.26 8.10 22.60
C PHE A 73 -4.00 8.94 22.50
N SER A 74 -3.00 8.40 21.79
CA SER A 74 -1.90 9.22 21.32
C SER A 74 -2.40 10.24 20.28
N PRO A 75 -1.74 11.41 20.10
CA PRO A 75 -2.14 12.36 19.07
C PRO A 75 -2.20 11.76 17.66
N ALA A 76 -1.28 10.84 17.34
CA ALA A 76 -1.24 10.17 16.04
C ALA A 76 -2.41 9.19 15.83
N ASP A 77 -2.82 8.47 16.88
CA ASP A 77 -3.98 7.57 16.82
C ASP A 77 -5.28 8.36 16.69
N TRP A 78 -5.40 9.47 17.42
CA TRP A 78 -6.58 10.31 17.36
C TRP A 78 -6.70 11.04 16.03
N ASP A 79 -5.61 11.61 15.49
CA ASP A 79 -5.59 12.25 14.15
C ASP A 79 -6.06 11.25 13.06
N PHE A 80 -5.70 9.98 13.18
CA PHE A 80 -6.17 8.95 12.28
C PHE A 80 -7.68 8.71 12.39
N ILE A 81 -8.21 8.61 13.61
CA ILE A 81 -9.64 8.40 13.87
C ILE A 81 -10.47 9.61 13.38
N GLU A 82 -10.02 10.83 13.66
CA GLU A 82 -10.67 12.05 13.17
C GLU A 82 -10.64 12.12 11.64
N TRP A 83 -9.52 11.80 11.03
CA TRP A 83 -9.41 11.74 9.58
C TRP A 83 -10.35 10.71 8.95
N LEU A 84 -10.55 9.54 9.58
CA LEU A 84 -11.55 8.57 9.12
C LEU A 84 -12.97 9.16 9.17
N ALA A 85 -13.32 9.78 10.30
CA ALA A 85 -14.64 10.39 10.47
C ALA A 85 -14.91 11.50 9.44
N GLU A 86 -13.91 12.33 9.15
CA GLU A 86 -13.97 13.34 8.08
C GLU A 86 -14.10 12.68 6.69
N THR A 87 -13.24 11.71 6.40
CA THR A 87 -13.14 11.07 5.07
C THR A 87 -14.44 10.39 4.65
N TYR A 88 -15.18 9.82 5.60
CA TYR A 88 -16.41 9.08 5.35
C TYR A 88 -17.67 9.79 5.86
N ARG A 89 -17.61 11.09 6.23
CA ARG A 89 -18.76 11.86 6.76
C ARG A 89 -19.96 11.86 5.82
N GLU A 90 -19.72 12.10 4.53
CA GLU A 90 -20.75 12.33 3.52
C GLU A 90 -20.99 11.13 2.60
N SER A 91 -20.34 10.00 2.88
CA SER A 91 -20.42 8.79 2.06
C SER A 91 -20.95 7.61 2.86
N PRO A 92 -21.75 6.72 2.24
CA PRO A 92 -22.07 5.44 2.87
C PRO A 92 -20.79 4.72 3.28
N LEU A 93 -20.78 4.15 4.49
CA LEU A 93 -19.64 3.39 4.96
C LEU A 93 -19.46 2.16 4.06
N PRO A 94 -18.22 1.87 3.62
CA PRO A 94 -17.94 0.65 2.88
C PRO A 94 -18.27 -0.58 3.72
N GLU A 95 -18.82 -1.61 3.08
CA GLU A 95 -19.08 -2.88 3.74
C GLU A 95 -17.76 -3.51 4.21
N PRO A 96 -17.73 -4.11 5.42
CA PRO A 96 -16.57 -4.87 5.85
C PRO A 96 -16.41 -6.12 4.97
N PRO A 97 -15.20 -6.46 4.53
CA PRO A 97 -13.93 -5.80 4.85
C PRO A 97 -13.65 -4.51 4.06
N LEU A 98 -12.96 -3.55 4.69
CA LEU A 98 -12.52 -2.32 4.02
C LEU A 98 -11.49 -2.65 2.92
N ARG A 99 -11.86 -2.41 1.66
CA ARG A 99 -11.03 -2.68 0.47
C ARG A 99 -10.73 -1.40 -0.28
N LEU A 100 -9.47 -0.98 -0.24
CA LEU A 100 -9.01 0.23 -0.89
C LEU A 100 -8.48 -0.06 -2.28
N GLN A 101 -8.92 0.73 -3.25
CA GLN A 101 -8.51 0.68 -4.65
C GLN A 101 -8.41 2.10 -5.24
N GLY A 102 -7.64 2.25 -6.31
CA GLY A 102 -7.53 3.50 -7.08
C GLY A 102 -7.35 4.75 -6.20
N ILE A 103 -8.27 5.71 -6.36
CA ILE A 103 -8.19 7.01 -5.69
C ILE A 103 -8.38 6.92 -4.18
N GLU A 104 -9.16 5.95 -3.70
CA GLU A 104 -9.33 5.73 -2.26
C GLU A 104 -8.04 5.20 -1.65
N LEU A 105 -7.40 4.22 -2.29
CA LEU A 105 -6.08 3.74 -1.88
C LEU A 105 -5.05 4.88 -1.92
N LEU A 106 -5.01 5.68 -2.98
CA LEU A 106 -4.09 6.82 -3.05
C LEU A 106 -4.36 7.83 -1.93
N ARG A 107 -5.62 8.14 -1.61
CA ARG A 107 -5.98 9.07 -0.54
C ARG A 107 -5.41 8.61 0.81
N TRP A 108 -5.56 7.33 1.11
CA TRP A 108 -5.00 6.70 2.31
C TRP A 108 -3.47 6.79 2.33
N LEU A 109 -2.80 6.41 1.24
CA LEU A 109 -1.35 6.42 1.15
C LEU A 109 -0.75 7.84 1.21
N ALA A 110 -1.43 8.81 0.60
CA ALA A 110 -1.00 10.20 0.60
C ALA A 110 -0.98 10.81 2.00
N ARG A 111 -1.86 10.37 2.90
CA ARG A 111 -1.92 10.84 4.29
C ARG A 111 -1.07 9.99 5.24
N TRP A 112 -1.09 8.66 5.07
CA TRP A 112 -0.60 7.71 6.08
C TRP A 112 0.55 6.81 5.60
N GLY A 113 1.06 7.03 4.39
CA GLY A 113 2.20 6.29 3.85
C GLY A 113 3.56 6.93 4.11
N ASN A 114 3.63 8.19 4.55
CA ASN A 114 4.86 8.86 4.96
C ASN A 114 4.59 10.06 5.91
N PRO A 115 4.92 9.99 7.20
CA PRO A 115 5.51 8.84 7.89
C PRO A 115 4.54 7.63 7.85
N PRO A 116 5.07 6.41 7.68
CA PRO A 116 4.22 5.25 7.42
C PRO A 116 3.51 4.79 8.70
N ARG A 117 2.17 4.80 8.71
CA ARG A 117 1.33 4.44 9.86
C ARG A 117 0.70 3.05 9.75
N ILE A 118 0.48 2.59 8.52
CA ILE A 118 -0.21 1.34 8.20
C ILE A 118 0.81 0.20 8.23
N GLU A 119 0.54 -0.86 8.98
CA GLU A 119 1.40 -2.04 9.12
C GLU A 119 1.09 -3.07 8.02
N TRP A 120 2.09 -3.78 7.50
CA TRP A 120 1.82 -4.98 6.73
C TRP A 120 1.46 -6.14 7.66
N HIS A 121 0.36 -6.83 7.38
CA HIS A 121 -0.09 -7.92 8.24
C HIS A 121 0.97 -9.04 8.32
N GLY A 122 1.44 -9.32 9.54
CA GLY A 122 2.45 -10.35 9.81
C GLY A 122 3.87 -9.99 9.37
N GLN A 123 4.15 -8.72 9.03
CA GLN A 123 5.49 -8.25 8.67
C GLN A 123 5.91 -7.11 9.60
N PRO A 124 7.22 -6.94 9.85
CA PRO A 124 7.73 -5.87 10.70
C PRO A 124 7.67 -4.49 10.04
N GLU A 125 7.61 -4.41 8.71
CA GLU A 125 7.58 -3.15 7.98
C GLU A 125 6.17 -2.56 7.83
N ASN A 126 6.12 -1.23 7.78
CA ASN A 126 4.91 -0.49 7.44
C ASN A 126 4.79 -0.27 5.93
N VAL A 127 3.57 -0.04 5.46
CA VAL A 127 3.27 0.40 4.11
C VAL A 127 3.89 1.77 3.87
N LEU A 128 4.92 1.83 3.02
CA LEU A 128 5.59 3.07 2.66
C LEU A 128 5.03 3.63 1.35
N PHE A 129 4.74 4.93 1.32
CA PHE A 129 4.40 5.65 0.09
C PHE A 129 5.02 7.04 0.09
N GLN A 130 5.99 7.24 -0.80
CA GLN A 130 6.71 8.51 -0.97
C GLN A 130 6.23 9.32 -2.19
N GLY A 131 5.14 8.91 -2.84
CA GLY A 131 4.66 9.56 -4.08
C GLY A 131 5.57 9.36 -5.30
N GLN A 132 6.48 8.39 -5.25
CA GLN A 132 7.41 8.12 -6.33
C GLN A 132 6.77 7.30 -7.48
N LEU A 133 7.35 7.43 -8.67
CA LEU A 133 6.90 6.75 -9.89
C LEU A 133 7.75 5.52 -10.17
N ALA A 134 7.09 4.38 -10.30
CA ALA A 134 7.66 3.19 -10.94
C ALA A 134 7.17 3.12 -12.39
N GLU A 135 8.01 2.65 -13.31
CA GLU A 135 7.69 2.59 -14.73
C GLU A 135 7.60 1.15 -15.21
N PHE A 136 6.48 0.80 -15.84
CA PHE A 136 6.35 -0.44 -16.57
C PHE A 136 7.06 -0.29 -17.92
N SER A 137 8.15 -1.02 -18.10
CA SER A 137 9.02 -0.87 -19.27
C SER A 137 9.36 -2.20 -19.94
N PRO A 138 9.48 -2.22 -21.27
CA PRO A 138 10.03 -3.35 -21.98
C PRO A 138 11.53 -3.52 -21.69
N HIS A 139 11.99 -4.76 -21.62
CA HIS A 139 13.40 -5.12 -21.42
C HIS A 139 13.79 -6.26 -22.39
N LEU A 140 15.04 -6.24 -22.85
CA LEU A 140 15.62 -7.26 -23.72
C LEU A 140 16.69 -8.02 -22.94
N GLN A 141 16.59 -9.35 -22.91
CA GLN A 141 17.54 -10.21 -22.22
C GLN A 141 18.07 -11.27 -23.18
N ASP A 142 19.37 -11.51 -23.15
CA ASP A 142 19.98 -12.62 -23.88
C ASP A 142 19.52 -13.95 -23.25
N GLY A 143 18.78 -14.75 -24.01
CA GLY A 143 18.42 -16.12 -23.66
C GLY A 143 19.41 -17.13 -24.24
N THR A 144 19.22 -18.42 -23.92
CA THR A 144 20.00 -19.52 -24.52
C THR A 144 19.71 -19.62 -26.02
N GLY A 145 20.49 -18.88 -26.82
CA GLY A 145 20.47 -18.93 -28.29
C GLY A 145 19.50 -17.96 -28.98
N ASP A 146 18.65 -17.24 -28.25
CA ASP A 146 17.73 -16.23 -28.78
C ASP A 146 17.61 -15.02 -27.84
N LEU A 147 17.48 -13.82 -28.40
CA LEU A 147 17.14 -12.61 -27.66
C LEU A 147 15.66 -12.67 -27.22
N MET A 148 15.42 -12.45 -25.92
CA MET A 148 14.10 -12.52 -25.29
C MET A 148 13.59 -11.13 -24.97
N PHE A 149 12.32 -10.90 -25.28
CA PHE A 149 11.59 -9.70 -24.94
C PHE A 149 10.68 -9.95 -23.75
N LEU A 150 10.86 -9.18 -22.69
CA LEU A 150 10.08 -9.24 -21.47
C LEU A 150 9.69 -7.84 -21.03
N HIS A 151 8.86 -7.76 -20.00
CA HIS A 151 8.55 -6.51 -19.32
C HIS A 151 9.00 -6.60 -17.87
N GLN A 152 9.42 -5.46 -17.34
CA GLN A 152 9.86 -5.30 -15.97
C GLN A 152 9.27 -4.02 -15.40
N LEU A 153 9.34 -3.90 -14.08
CA LEU A 153 9.05 -2.67 -13.38
C LEU A 153 10.36 -1.99 -13.01
N LYS A 154 10.62 -0.81 -13.58
CA LYS A 154 11.74 0.04 -13.20
C LYS A 154 11.33 0.90 -12.00
N LEU A 155 12.06 0.76 -10.91
CA LEU A 155 11.88 1.53 -9.68
C LEU A 155 12.57 2.91 -9.75
N PRO A 156 12.22 3.85 -8.86
CA PRO A 156 12.82 5.20 -8.84
C PRO A 156 14.33 5.22 -8.63
N ASP A 157 14.87 4.21 -7.93
CA ASP A 157 16.30 4.04 -7.66
C ASP A 157 17.07 3.40 -8.83
N GLY A 158 16.38 3.10 -9.94
CA GLY A 158 16.94 2.47 -11.12
C GLY A 158 16.94 0.95 -11.08
N GLN A 159 16.55 0.31 -9.98
CA GLN A 159 16.42 -1.15 -9.93
C GLN A 159 15.29 -1.63 -10.84
N GLU A 160 15.51 -2.77 -11.50
CA GLU A 160 14.48 -3.43 -12.30
C GLU A 160 13.93 -4.64 -11.53
N ARG A 161 12.61 -4.81 -11.56
CA ARG A 161 11.91 -5.91 -10.87
C ARG A 161 11.11 -6.75 -11.84
N PRO A 162 11.19 -8.09 -11.74
CA PRO A 162 10.34 -8.97 -12.52
C PRO A 162 8.88 -8.80 -12.10
N LEU A 163 7.94 -8.90 -13.06
CA LEU A 163 6.52 -8.63 -12.78
C LEU A 163 5.90 -9.59 -11.75
N GLN A 164 6.49 -10.77 -11.53
CA GLN A 164 6.02 -11.74 -10.53
C GLN A 164 6.20 -11.23 -9.09
N GLU A 165 7.20 -10.37 -8.85
CA GLU A 165 7.44 -9.70 -7.57
C GLU A 165 6.52 -8.49 -7.34
N VAL A 166 5.80 -8.05 -8.38
CA VAL A 166 4.98 -6.85 -8.35
C VAL A 166 3.53 -7.19 -7.98
N ARG A 167 2.92 -6.36 -7.15
CA ARG A 167 1.47 -6.39 -6.88
C ARG A 167 0.80 -5.22 -7.57
N PHE A 168 -0.01 -5.50 -8.59
CA PHE A 168 -0.78 -4.48 -9.29
C PHE A 168 -2.09 -4.21 -8.56
N PHE A 169 -2.32 -2.95 -8.18
CA PHE A 169 -3.57 -2.54 -7.53
C PHE A 169 -4.60 -2.09 -8.56
N ALA A 170 -5.85 -2.50 -8.36
CA ALA A 170 -6.96 -2.12 -9.21
C ALA A 170 -7.37 -0.65 -8.98
N GLY A 171 -8.10 -0.11 -9.96
CA GLY A 171 -8.61 1.26 -9.93
C GLY A 171 -7.66 2.28 -10.56
N ARG A 172 -8.05 3.55 -10.48
CA ARG A 172 -7.25 4.69 -10.97
C ARG A 172 -7.03 5.70 -9.85
N PRO A 173 -5.83 6.31 -9.73
CA PRO A 173 -4.66 6.10 -10.58
C PRO A 173 -4.03 4.71 -10.38
N PRO A 174 -3.27 4.21 -11.36
CA PRO A 174 -2.65 2.89 -11.28
C PRO A 174 -1.53 2.92 -10.24
N LEU A 175 -1.52 1.92 -9.36
CA LEU A 175 -0.56 1.77 -8.27
C LEU A 175 0.05 0.38 -8.30
N VAL A 176 1.31 0.26 -7.87
CA VAL A 176 2.01 -1.02 -7.74
C VAL A 176 2.71 -1.12 -6.40
N GLY A 177 2.67 -2.30 -5.79
CA GLY A 177 3.42 -2.64 -4.58
C GLY A 177 4.63 -3.48 -4.90
N VAL A 178 5.78 -3.15 -4.30
CA VAL A 178 7.01 -3.95 -4.32
C VAL A 178 7.62 -3.90 -2.92
N ASN A 179 7.90 -5.08 -2.35
CA ASN A 179 8.32 -5.21 -0.94
C ASN A 179 7.30 -4.51 -0.02
N HIS A 180 7.77 -3.60 0.83
CA HIS A 180 6.93 -2.85 1.77
C HIS A 180 6.40 -1.50 1.19
N ALA A 181 6.77 -1.14 -0.03
CA ALA A 181 6.48 0.17 -0.61
C ALA A 181 5.45 0.11 -1.75
N ILE A 182 4.67 1.18 -1.89
CA ILE A 182 3.72 1.38 -2.99
C ILE A 182 4.15 2.60 -3.82
N TYR A 183 3.98 2.50 -5.15
CA TYR A 183 4.39 3.49 -6.14
C TYR A 183 3.25 3.83 -7.09
N LEU A 184 3.26 5.05 -7.62
CA LEU A 184 2.47 5.39 -8.81
C LEU A 184 3.04 4.67 -10.03
N LEU A 185 2.17 4.08 -10.85
CA LEU A 185 2.60 3.33 -12.03
C LEU A 185 2.52 4.19 -13.30
N ARG A 186 3.66 4.39 -13.93
CA ARG A 186 3.76 4.96 -15.28
C ARG A 186 3.63 3.86 -16.33
N ASN A 187 2.96 4.19 -17.44
CA ASN A 187 2.72 3.30 -18.58
C ASN A 187 2.03 1.98 -18.18
N PRO A 188 0.92 2.01 -17.40
CA PRO A 188 0.29 0.80 -16.89
C PRO A 188 -0.11 -0.15 -18.04
N PRO A 189 0.10 -1.48 -17.89
CA PRO A 189 -0.37 -2.44 -18.87
C PRO A 189 -1.91 -2.50 -18.88
N SER A 190 -2.50 -2.87 -20.02
CA SER A 190 -3.92 -3.25 -20.04
C SER A 190 -4.12 -4.53 -19.21
N ALA A 191 -5.35 -4.77 -18.73
CA ALA A 191 -5.67 -5.97 -17.96
C ALA A 191 -5.37 -7.26 -18.74
N SER A 192 -5.68 -7.29 -20.04
CA SER A 192 -5.37 -8.43 -20.93
C SER A 192 -3.86 -8.64 -21.08
N LEU A 193 -3.10 -7.57 -21.30
CA LEU A 193 -1.64 -7.64 -21.45
C LEU A 193 -0.97 -8.14 -20.17
N LEU A 194 -1.39 -7.62 -19.01
CA LEU A 194 -0.86 -8.04 -17.73
C LEU A 194 -1.09 -9.54 -17.49
N GLY A 195 -2.29 -10.05 -17.81
CA GLY A 195 -2.61 -11.47 -17.73
C GLY A 195 -1.65 -12.32 -18.55
N SER A 196 -1.48 -11.99 -19.84
CA SER A 196 -0.58 -12.72 -20.73
C SER A 196 0.89 -12.65 -20.29
N LEU A 197 1.37 -11.50 -19.80
CA LEU A 197 2.76 -11.34 -19.37
C LEU A 197 3.08 -12.09 -18.07
N LEU A 198 2.10 -12.25 -17.18
CA LEU A 198 2.31 -13.04 -15.96
C LEU A 198 2.30 -14.55 -16.23
N GLU A 199 1.66 -15.00 -17.31
CA GLU A 199 1.67 -16.39 -17.76
C GLU A 199 2.90 -16.71 -18.63
N GLN A 200 3.27 -15.80 -19.53
CA GLN A 200 4.43 -15.92 -20.43
C GLN A 200 5.28 -14.64 -20.35
N PRO A 201 6.21 -14.57 -19.38
CA PRO A 201 6.97 -13.35 -19.10
C PRO A 201 7.95 -12.96 -20.21
N ALA A 202 8.46 -13.96 -20.94
CA ALA A 202 9.50 -13.78 -21.94
C ALA A 202 9.05 -14.35 -23.29
N ILE A 203 9.10 -13.51 -24.33
CA ILE A 203 8.73 -13.86 -25.70
C ILE A 203 9.97 -13.73 -26.58
N PRO A 204 10.35 -14.76 -27.35
CA PRO A 204 11.46 -14.65 -28.29
C PRO A 204 11.23 -13.51 -29.28
N VAL A 205 12.24 -12.66 -29.50
CA VAL A 205 12.13 -11.47 -30.37
C VAL A 205 11.67 -11.84 -31.78
N LYS A 206 12.07 -13.02 -32.28
CA LYS A 206 11.64 -13.56 -33.58
C LYS A 206 10.13 -13.80 -33.71
N LYS A 207 9.41 -13.92 -32.60
CA LYS A 207 7.94 -14.08 -32.57
C LYS A 207 7.20 -12.74 -32.47
N LEU A 208 7.92 -11.62 -32.34
CA LEU A 208 7.30 -10.29 -32.28
C LEU A 208 6.90 -9.82 -33.68
N SER A 209 5.80 -9.05 -33.73
CA SER A 209 5.37 -8.47 -35.00
C SER A 209 6.40 -7.44 -35.52
N PRO A 210 6.54 -7.28 -36.86
CA PRO A 210 7.46 -6.30 -37.44
C PRO A 210 7.21 -4.85 -36.98
N ARG A 211 5.93 -4.49 -36.75
CA ARG A 211 5.55 -3.17 -36.22
C ARG A 211 6.05 -2.96 -34.78
N LEU A 212 5.93 -3.98 -33.94
CA LEU A 212 6.41 -3.93 -32.56
C LEU A 212 7.94 -3.85 -32.52
N LEU A 213 8.65 -4.63 -33.33
CA LEU A 213 10.11 -4.54 -33.46
C LEU A 213 10.56 -3.13 -33.87
N THR A 214 9.84 -2.50 -34.80
CA THR A 214 10.12 -1.12 -35.25
C THR A 214 9.89 -0.10 -34.12
N HIS A 215 8.83 -0.28 -33.33
CA HIS A 215 8.55 0.56 -32.17
C HIS A 215 9.60 0.38 -31.07
N LEU A 216 10.01 -0.86 -30.78
CA LEU A 216 11.04 -1.16 -29.79
C LEU A 216 12.40 -0.59 -30.17
N ARG A 217 12.78 -0.61 -31.46
CA ARG A 217 14.00 0.07 -31.93
C ARG A 217 13.96 1.57 -31.64
N LYS A 218 12.82 2.24 -31.88
CA LYS A 218 12.68 3.68 -31.58
C LYS A 218 12.79 3.99 -30.09
N VAL A 219 12.26 3.13 -29.23
CA VAL A 219 12.32 3.29 -27.77
C VAL A 219 13.72 2.96 -27.24
N GLY A 220 14.34 1.87 -27.72
CA GLY A 220 15.70 1.47 -27.35
C GLY A 220 16.78 2.45 -27.82
N SER A 221 16.66 3.04 -29.01
CA SER A 221 17.58 4.07 -29.48
C SER A 221 17.54 5.35 -28.64
N ARG A 222 16.45 5.62 -27.91
CA ARG A 222 16.38 6.74 -26.96
C ARG A 222 17.10 6.47 -25.63
N ASN A 223 17.34 5.21 -25.29
CA ASN A 223 18.02 4.81 -24.06
C ASN A 223 19.50 4.48 -24.28
N GLY A 224 19.97 4.47 -25.53
CA GLY A 224 21.39 4.22 -25.90
C GLY A 224 22.24 5.49 -26.06
N GLU A 225 21.68 6.67 -25.79
CA GLU A 225 22.42 7.94 -25.69
C GLU A 225 22.52 8.35 -24.21
N GLN A 226 23.25 7.55 -23.41
CA GLN A 226 23.82 7.97 -22.12
C GLN A 226 25.22 7.38 -21.97
#